data_AF-A0A3M1NB51-F1
#
_entry.id   AF-A0A3M1NB51-F1
#
_cell.length_a   1.000
_cell.length_b   1.000
_cell.length_c   1.000
_cell.angle_alpha   90.00
_cell.angle_beta   90.00
_cell.angle_gamma   90.00
#
_symmetry.space_group_name_H-M   'P 1'
#
loop_
_entity.id
_entity.type
_entity.pdbx_description
1 polymer ?
#
loop_
_entity_poly.entity_id
_entity_poly.type
_entity_poly.pdbx_seq_one_letter_code
_entity_poly.pdbx_strand_id
1 'polypeptide(L)'
;MTNNPLFIGTIFVPLLCAAFGLLLGRHLRLQHLLIFAGGVVAWVCSLLLLAANLESGVQIYRVGGWPPPYGIILVADKLSALFAAMATTVVAAGLLYALGCKDKCVSYPAFMPLFMTMGVGLNGALYTGDIFTLFVFIELMVVSSVSLVAVSDNR
;
A
#
# COMPACT_ATOMS: atom_id res chain seq x y z
N MET A 1 9.37 -20.30 -12.49
CA MET A 1 8.53 -19.09 -12.62
C MET A 1 7.52 -19.09 -11.49
N THR A 2 7.98 -18.68 -10.32
CA THR A 2 7.32 -18.86 -9.03
C THR A 2 6.47 -17.64 -8.69
N ASN A 3 5.19 -17.86 -8.36
CA ASN A 3 4.34 -16.81 -7.81
C ASN A 3 4.93 -16.39 -6.46
N ASN A 4 5.51 -15.19 -6.39
CA ASN A 4 6.10 -14.70 -5.15
C ASN A 4 4.97 -14.17 -4.23
N PRO A 5 4.65 -14.82 -3.09
CA PRO A 5 3.53 -14.41 -2.24
C PRO A 5 3.76 -13.06 -1.56
N LEU A 6 4.99 -12.51 -1.61
CA LEU A 6 5.31 -11.21 -1.02
C LEU A 6 4.49 -10.06 -1.62
N PHE A 7 4.06 -10.16 -2.89
CA PHE A 7 3.16 -9.17 -3.50
C PHE A 7 1.81 -9.07 -2.75
N ILE A 8 1.34 -10.16 -2.17
CA ILE A 8 0.11 -10.18 -1.35
C ILE A 8 0.32 -9.34 -0.09
N GLY A 9 1.49 -9.48 0.53
CA GLY A 9 1.87 -8.71 1.72
C GLY A 9 2.00 -7.21 1.46
N THR A 10 2.45 -6.80 0.27
CA THR A 10 2.66 -5.38 -0.02
C THR A 10 1.39 -4.62 -0.45
N ILE A 11 0.42 -5.30 -1.06
CA ILE A 11 -0.79 -4.64 -1.61
C ILE A 11 -2.06 -5.05 -0.85
N PHE A 12 -2.31 -6.35 -0.70
CA PHE A 12 -3.59 -6.83 -0.20
C PHE A 12 -3.69 -6.76 1.33
N VAL A 13 -2.60 -7.08 2.06
CA VAL A 13 -2.58 -6.92 3.52
C VAL A 13 -2.87 -5.47 3.94
N PRO A 14 -2.16 -4.45 3.42
CA PRO A 14 -2.47 -3.08 3.82
C PRO A 14 -3.86 -2.62 3.36
N LEU A 15 -4.37 -3.09 2.21
CA LEU A 15 -5.72 -2.79 1.77
C LEU A 15 -6.79 -3.34 2.73
N LEU A 16 -6.62 -4.59 3.19
CA LEU A 16 -7.49 -5.19 4.19
C LEU A 16 -7.39 -4.45 5.52
N CYS A 17 -6.16 -4.09 5.95
CA CYS A 17 -5.96 -3.30 7.15
C CYS A 17 -6.67 -1.94 7.08
N ALA A 18 -6.65 -1.26 5.92
CA ALA A 18 -7.38 -0.02 5.73
C ALA A 18 -8.90 -0.23 5.82
N ALA A 19 -9.43 -1.28 5.16
CA ALA A 19 -10.85 -1.61 5.18
C ALA A 19 -11.35 -1.95 6.60
N PHE A 20 -10.64 -2.81 7.34
CA PHE A 20 -10.94 -3.08 8.74
C PHE A 20 -10.74 -1.84 9.61
N GLY A 21 -9.73 -1.02 9.31
CA GLY A 21 -9.48 0.25 9.98
C GLY A 21 -10.70 1.16 9.94
N LEU A 22 -11.41 1.27 8.82
CA LEU A 22 -12.64 2.06 8.71
C LEU A 22 -13.75 1.55 9.64
N LEU A 23 -13.89 0.22 9.79
CA LEU A 23 -14.87 -0.38 10.70
C LEU A 23 -14.52 -0.11 12.18
N LEU A 24 -13.23 0.03 12.49
CA LEU A 24 -12.73 0.32 13.83
C LEU A 24 -12.72 1.83 14.17
N GLY A 25 -13.43 2.69 13.43
CA GLY A 25 -13.43 4.14 13.66
C GLY A 25 -13.88 4.59 15.06
N ARG A 26 -14.55 3.73 15.84
CA ARG A 26 -14.88 3.97 17.26
C ARG A 26 -13.72 3.70 18.22
N HIS A 27 -12.72 2.91 17.82
CA HIS A 27 -11.57 2.48 18.61
C HIS A 27 -10.26 2.91 17.96
N LEU A 28 -10.03 4.24 17.89
CA LEU A 28 -8.88 4.88 17.22
C LEU A 28 -7.52 4.23 17.57
N ARG A 29 -7.29 3.84 18.84
CA ARG A 29 -6.03 3.20 19.24
C ARG A 29 -5.80 1.85 18.55
N LEU A 30 -6.83 1.00 18.49
CA LEU A 30 -6.75 -0.30 17.83
C LEU A 30 -6.63 -0.14 16.32
N GLN A 31 -7.38 0.79 15.76
CA GLN A 31 -7.31 1.16 14.34
C GLN A 31 -5.89 1.58 13.94
N HIS A 32 -5.29 2.51 14.69
CA HIS A 32 -3.95 3.01 14.44
C HIS A 32 -2.88 1.91 14.54
N LEU A 33 -2.99 1.04 15.55
CA LEU A 33 -2.08 -0.10 15.71
C LEU A 33 -2.20 -1.08 14.53
N LEU A 34 -3.42 -1.41 14.12
CA LEU A 34 -3.71 -2.33 13.01
C LEU A 34 -3.17 -1.79 11.68
N ILE A 35 -3.35 -0.49 11.42
CA ILE A 35 -2.86 0.16 10.21
C ILE A 35 -1.33 0.27 10.23
N PHE A 36 -0.74 0.65 11.36
CA PHE A 36 0.70 0.69 11.50
C PHE A 36 1.32 -0.69 11.27
N ALA A 37 0.76 -1.73 11.87
CA ALA A 37 1.20 -3.11 11.68
C ALA A 37 1.13 -3.53 10.20
N GLY A 38 0.02 -3.23 9.51
CA GLY A 38 -0.09 -3.53 8.08
C GLY A 38 0.88 -2.72 7.21
N GLY A 39 1.20 -1.47 7.59
CA GLY A 39 2.22 -0.66 6.94
C GLY A 39 3.63 -1.24 7.09
N VAL A 40 3.97 -1.74 8.29
CA VAL A 40 5.25 -2.42 8.55
C VAL A 40 5.34 -3.71 7.75
N VAL A 41 4.26 -4.50 7.67
CA VAL A 41 4.22 -5.71 6.84
C VAL A 41 4.48 -5.35 5.37
N ALA A 42 3.81 -4.33 4.84
CA ALA A 42 4.00 -3.89 3.47
C ALA A 42 5.44 -3.44 3.19
N TRP A 43 6.05 -2.71 4.14
CA TRP A 43 7.44 -2.28 4.05
C TRP A 43 8.43 -3.44 4.04
N VAL A 44 8.28 -4.39 4.98
CA VAL A 44 9.14 -5.59 5.04
C VAL A 44 8.98 -6.43 3.76
N CYS A 45 7.75 -6.65 3.28
CA CYS A 45 7.52 -7.37 2.03
C CYS A 45 8.15 -6.67 0.81
N SER A 46 8.09 -5.33 0.75
CA SER A 46 8.72 -4.55 -0.31
C SER A 46 10.26 -4.66 -0.29
N LEU A 47 10.88 -4.67 0.90
CA LEU A 47 12.32 -4.86 1.04
C LEU A 47 12.76 -6.27 0.64
N LEU A 48 11.99 -7.29 1.03
CA LEU A 48 12.24 -8.68 0.64
C LEU A 48 12.07 -8.88 -0.87
N LEU A 49 11.10 -8.22 -1.50
CA LEU A 49 10.94 -8.21 -2.96
C LEU A 49 12.15 -7.59 -3.66
N LEU A 50 12.68 -6.48 -3.13
CA LEU A 50 13.89 -5.86 -3.66
C LEU A 50 15.09 -6.79 -3.54
N ALA A 51 15.31 -7.40 -2.38
CA ALA A 51 16.39 -8.37 -2.18
C ALA A 51 16.29 -9.56 -3.14
N ALA A 52 15.09 -10.16 -3.25
CA ALA A 52 14.83 -11.25 -4.18
C ALA A 52 15.07 -10.85 -5.64
N ASN A 53 14.79 -9.60 -6.00
CA ASN A 53 15.03 -9.08 -7.35
C ASN A 53 16.52 -8.94 -7.67
N LEU A 54 17.30 -8.48 -6.70
CA LEU A 54 18.75 -8.32 -6.84
C LEU A 54 19.45 -9.68 -7.01
N GLU A 55 18.96 -10.72 -6.34
CA GLU A 55 19.54 -12.08 -6.41
C GLU A 55 19.05 -12.89 -7.61
N SER A 56 17.73 -12.96 -7.81
CA SER A 56 17.09 -13.91 -8.73
C SER A 56 16.49 -13.25 -9.98
N GLY A 57 16.61 -11.92 -10.11
CA GLY A 57 16.04 -11.15 -11.21
C GLY A 57 14.55 -10.83 -11.05
N VAL A 58 13.89 -10.48 -12.15
CA VAL A 58 12.50 -9.97 -12.17
C VAL A 58 11.54 -10.92 -11.44
N GLN A 59 10.78 -10.38 -10.50
CA GLN A 59 9.78 -11.12 -9.73
C GLN A 59 8.40 -10.91 -10.34
N ILE A 60 7.66 -12.01 -10.55
CA ILE A 60 6.36 -11.99 -11.23
C ILE A 60 5.34 -12.70 -10.35
N TYR A 61 4.15 -12.10 -10.22
CA TYR A 61 3.01 -12.71 -9.56
C TYR A 61 1.76 -12.58 -10.43
N ARG A 62 1.13 -13.72 -10.73
CA ARG A 62 -0.11 -13.77 -11.50
C ARG A 62 -1.30 -13.86 -10.56
N VAL A 63 -2.13 -12.83 -10.57
CA VAL A 63 -3.33 -12.79 -9.73
C VAL A 63 -4.39 -13.72 -10.32
N GLY A 64 -4.94 -14.61 -9.48
CA GLY A 64 -6.06 -15.48 -9.85
C GLY A 64 -5.72 -16.63 -10.81
N GLY A 65 -4.45 -16.82 -11.20
CA GLY A 65 -4.02 -17.95 -12.03
C GLY A 65 -4.46 -17.90 -13.49
N TRP A 66 -5.07 -16.79 -13.93
CA TRP A 66 -5.49 -16.61 -15.31
C TRP A 66 -4.28 -16.40 -16.23
N PRO A 67 -4.15 -17.14 -17.35
CA PRO A 67 -3.07 -16.93 -18.29
C PRO A 67 -3.22 -15.56 -18.99
N PRO A 68 -2.10 -14.95 -19.44
CA PRO A 68 -2.14 -13.77 -20.30
C PRO A 68 -3.02 -14.03 -21.55
N PRO A 69 -3.75 -13.05 -22.11
CA PRO A 69 -3.67 -11.60 -21.86
C PRO A 69 -4.68 -11.03 -20.84
N TYR A 70 -5.59 -11.83 -20.29
CA TYR A 70 -6.70 -11.34 -19.46
C TYR A 70 -6.41 -11.35 -17.95
N GLY A 71 -5.29 -11.94 -17.52
CA GLY A 71 -4.89 -12.00 -16.11
C GLY A 71 -4.15 -10.73 -15.65
N ILE A 72 -4.37 -10.34 -14.39
CA ILE A 72 -3.59 -9.26 -13.75
C ILE A 72 -2.22 -9.81 -13.37
N ILE A 73 -1.18 -9.12 -13.79
CA ILE A 73 0.21 -9.51 -13.53
C ILE A 73 0.87 -8.39 -12.74
N LEU A 74 1.39 -8.75 -11.56
CA LEU A 74 2.26 -7.89 -10.79
C LEU A 74 3.71 -8.26 -11.12
N VAL A 75 4.47 -7.25 -11.52
CA VAL A 75 5.87 -7.38 -11.92
C VAL A 75 6.68 -6.40 -11.07
N ALA A 76 7.65 -6.93 -10.35
CA ALA A 76 8.70 -6.12 -9.76
C ALA A 76 9.94 -6.33 -10.63
N ASP A 77 10.29 -5.33 -11.43
CA ASP A 77 11.63 -5.18 -12.01
C ASP A 77 12.53 -4.43 -11.02
N LYS A 78 13.82 -4.27 -11.34
CA LYS A 78 14.78 -3.65 -10.41
C LYS A 78 14.40 -2.20 -10.09
N LEU A 79 13.88 -1.45 -11.07
CA LEU A 79 13.51 -0.06 -10.88
C LEU A 79 12.23 0.05 -10.05
N SER A 80 11.18 -0.71 -10.41
CA SER A 80 9.93 -0.74 -9.64
C SER A 80 10.17 -1.21 -8.20
N ALA A 81 10.95 -2.26 -7.99
CA ALA A 81 11.27 -2.77 -6.66
C ALA A 81 11.98 -1.72 -5.79
N LEU A 82 12.91 -0.96 -6.38
CA LEU A 82 13.62 0.12 -5.68
C LEU A 82 12.66 1.24 -5.30
N PHE A 83 11.86 1.73 -6.25
CA PHE A 83 10.91 2.82 -5.98
C PHE A 83 9.81 2.41 -5.01
N ALA A 84 9.32 1.17 -5.07
CA ALA A 84 8.34 0.67 -4.12
C ALA A 84 8.93 0.52 -2.70
N ALA A 85 10.19 0.09 -2.58
CA ALA A 85 10.89 0.07 -1.29
C ALA A 85 11.06 1.48 -0.72
N MET A 86 11.41 2.47 -1.55
CA MET A 86 11.48 3.87 -1.14
C MET A 86 10.10 4.40 -0.71
N ALA A 87 9.07 4.16 -1.51
CA ALA A 87 7.70 4.59 -1.25
C ALA A 87 7.16 4.00 0.06
N THR A 88 7.28 2.68 0.25
CA THR A 88 6.86 2.02 1.49
C THR A 88 7.64 2.50 2.71
N THR A 89 8.92 2.83 2.57
CA THR A 89 9.72 3.41 3.66
C THR A 89 9.15 4.76 4.10
N VAL A 90 8.84 5.64 3.15
CA VAL A 90 8.25 6.95 3.44
C VAL A 90 6.84 6.81 4.03
N VAL A 91 6.02 5.91 3.48
CA VAL A 91 4.67 5.64 4.01
C VAL A 91 4.73 5.07 5.44
N ALA A 92 5.62 4.12 5.72
CA ALA A 92 5.80 3.56 7.05
C ALA A 92 6.30 4.60 8.06
N ALA A 93 7.24 5.47 7.66
CA ALA A 93 7.69 6.59 8.49
C ALA A 93 6.56 7.61 8.73
N GLY A 94 5.75 7.91 7.71
CA GLY A 94 4.57 8.77 7.84
C GLY A 94 3.51 8.20 8.78
N LEU A 95 3.26 6.88 8.71
CA LEU A 95 2.39 6.18 9.65
C LEU A 95 2.93 6.25 11.08
N LEU A 96 4.24 6.03 11.26
CA LEU A 96 4.88 6.14 12.58
C LEU A 96 4.74 7.56 13.14
N TYR A 97 4.94 8.58 12.31
CA TYR A 97 4.76 9.99 12.68
C TYR A 97 3.31 10.29 13.08
N ALA A 98 2.33 9.80 12.32
CA ALA A 98 0.92 10.00 12.60
C ALA A 98 0.48 9.39 13.94
N LEU A 99 1.11 8.32 14.42
CA LEU A 99 0.84 7.76 15.75
C LEU A 99 1.14 8.74 16.91
N GLY A 100 2.15 9.59 16.74
CA GLY A 100 2.55 10.60 17.73
C GLY A 100 1.94 11.99 17.51
N CYS A 101 1.29 12.20 16.36
CA CYS A 101 0.70 13.48 15.99
C CYS A 101 -0.57 13.76 16.81
N LYS A 102 -0.72 15.01 17.26
CA LYS A 102 -1.89 15.48 18.04
C LYS A 102 -2.80 16.41 17.23
N ASP A 103 -2.57 16.52 15.94
CA ASP A 103 -3.38 17.38 15.08
C ASP A 103 -4.81 16.83 14.97
N LYS A 104 -5.78 17.74 14.90
CA LYS A 104 -7.21 17.39 14.82
C LYS A 104 -7.53 16.53 13.60
N CYS A 105 -6.82 16.74 12.49
CA CYS A 105 -7.01 15.98 11.25
C CYS A 105 -6.68 14.49 11.44
N VAL A 106 -5.61 14.16 12.19
CA VAL A 106 -5.21 12.77 12.46
C VAL A 106 -6.19 12.07 13.42
N SER A 107 -6.90 12.85 14.24
CA SER A 107 -7.96 12.32 15.10
C SER A 107 -9.23 11.94 14.32
N TYR A 108 -9.34 12.34 13.05
CA TYR A 108 -10.46 11.95 12.22
C TYR A 108 -10.36 10.45 11.87
N PRO A 109 -11.39 9.64 12.14
CA PRO A 109 -11.32 8.18 11.96
C PRO A 109 -10.96 7.72 10.55
N ALA A 110 -11.23 8.52 9.52
CA ALA A 110 -10.89 8.14 8.14
C ALA A 110 -9.43 8.44 7.76
N PHE A 111 -8.71 9.28 8.52
CA PHE A 111 -7.37 9.75 8.14
C PHE A 111 -6.38 8.59 7.95
N MET A 112 -6.21 7.75 8.99
CA MET A 112 -5.23 6.67 8.97
C MET A 112 -5.54 5.60 7.89
N PRO A 113 -6.81 5.16 7.69
CA PRO A 113 -7.18 4.30 6.58
C PRO A 113 -6.97 4.92 5.20
N LEU A 114 -7.28 6.21 5.02
CA LEU A 114 -7.06 6.91 3.75
C LEU A 114 -5.58 7.04 3.43
N PHE A 115 -4.73 7.33 4.42
CA PHE A 115 -3.29 7.39 4.27
C PHE A 115 -2.70 6.02 3.86
N MET A 116 -3.18 4.95 4.48
CA MET A 116 -2.79 3.59 4.10
C MET A 116 -3.26 3.22 2.68
N THR A 117 -4.51 3.56 2.33
CA THR A 117 -5.08 3.32 0.99
C THR A 117 -4.30 4.08 -0.08
N MET A 118 -3.93 5.34 0.17
CA MET A 118 -3.03 6.10 -0.72
C MET A 118 -1.70 5.37 -0.94
N GLY A 119 -1.09 4.82 0.12
CA GLY A 119 0.14 4.02 0.03
C GLY A 119 -0.04 2.73 -0.79
N VAL A 120 -1.19 2.06 -0.66
CA VAL A 120 -1.54 0.90 -1.50
C VAL A 120 -1.64 1.27 -2.98
N GLY A 121 -2.31 2.39 -3.29
CA GLY A 121 -2.39 2.90 -4.66
C GLY A 121 -1.03 3.18 -5.27
N LEU A 122 -0.15 3.83 -4.50
CA LEU A 122 1.21 4.11 -4.95
C LEU A 122 2.01 2.82 -5.24
N ASN A 123 2.03 1.86 -4.31
CA ASN A 123 2.77 0.60 -4.53
C ASN A 123 2.17 -0.26 -5.64
N GLY A 124 0.84 -0.31 -5.72
CA GLY A 124 0.15 -1.05 -6.78
C GLY A 124 0.46 -0.50 -8.17
N ALA A 125 0.50 0.84 -8.32
CA ALA A 125 0.88 1.49 -9.57
C ALA A 125 2.34 1.23 -9.97
N LEU A 126 3.24 1.03 -9.01
CA LEU A 126 4.64 0.68 -9.28
C LEU A 126 4.80 -0.79 -9.70
N TYR A 127 4.06 -1.71 -9.06
CA TYR A 127 4.20 -3.15 -9.29
C TYR A 127 3.31 -3.71 -10.39
N THR A 128 2.40 -2.93 -10.96
CA THR A 128 1.52 -3.41 -12.04
C THR A 128 2.28 -3.64 -13.34
N GLY A 129 1.93 -4.71 -14.06
CA GLY A 129 2.44 -5.02 -15.40
C GLY A 129 1.51 -4.55 -16.54
N ASP A 130 0.31 -4.07 -16.23
CA ASP A 130 -0.71 -3.70 -17.22
C ASP A 130 -1.32 -2.31 -16.95
N ILE A 131 -1.78 -1.66 -18.03
CA ILE A 131 -2.31 -0.30 -18.02
C ILE A 131 -3.66 -0.21 -17.28
N PHE A 132 -4.49 -1.26 -17.37
CA PHE A 132 -5.78 -1.27 -16.68
C PHE A 132 -5.60 -1.22 -15.17
N THR A 133 -4.79 -2.13 -14.64
CA THR A 133 -4.49 -2.19 -13.19
C THR A 133 -3.71 -0.96 -12.74
N LEU A 134 -2.84 -0.39 -13.60
CA LEU A 134 -2.19 0.90 -13.35
C LEU A 134 -3.21 2.03 -13.15
N PHE A 135 -4.18 2.15 -14.06
CA PHE A 135 -5.24 3.16 -13.96
C PHE A 135 -6.02 3.01 -12.66
N VAL A 136 -6.42 1.78 -12.30
CA VAL A 136 -7.16 1.50 -11.06
C VAL A 136 -6.37 1.96 -9.82
N PHE A 137 -5.07 1.68 -9.76
CA PHE A 137 -4.24 2.07 -8.63
C PHE A 137 -3.97 3.58 -8.56
N ILE A 138 -3.81 4.25 -9.70
CA ILE A 138 -3.70 5.71 -9.75
C ILE A 138 -4.99 6.36 -9.26
N GLU A 139 -6.15 5.91 -9.73
CA GLU A 139 -7.45 6.44 -9.27
C GLU A 139 -7.64 6.24 -7.77
N LEU A 140 -7.29 5.06 -7.25
CA LEU A 140 -7.31 4.78 -5.82
C LEU A 140 -6.39 5.73 -5.03
N MET A 141 -5.21 6.02 -5.55
CA MET A 141 -4.27 6.98 -4.96
C MET A 141 -4.83 8.42 -4.98
N VAL A 142 -5.41 8.86 -6.10
CA VAL A 142 -5.95 10.21 -6.28
C VAL A 142 -7.17 10.45 -5.39
N VAL A 143 -8.14 9.53 -5.38
CA VAL A 143 -9.33 9.64 -4.53
C VAL A 143 -8.94 9.69 -3.05
N SER A 144 -7.96 8.88 -2.65
CA SER A 144 -7.46 8.86 -1.27
C SER A 144 -6.75 10.16 -0.89
N SER A 145 -5.88 10.69 -1.75
CA SER A 145 -5.10 11.90 -1.48
C SER A 145 -5.98 13.16 -1.43
N VAL A 146 -6.94 13.30 -2.36
CA VAL A 146 -7.91 14.41 -2.36
C VAL A 146 -8.76 14.37 -1.08
N SER A 147 -9.19 13.18 -0.66
CA SER A 147 -9.94 13.00 0.58
C SER A 147 -9.12 13.38 1.82
N LEU A 148 -7.82 13.06 1.85
CA LEU A 148 -6.92 13.47 2.94
C LEU A 148 -6.76 14.99 3.01
N VAL A 149 -6.62 15.66 1.87
CA VAL A 149 -6.55 17.13 1.82
C VAL A 149 -7.85 17.75 2.34
N ALA A 150 -9.00 17.22 1.92
CA ALA A 150 -10.30 17.69 2.40
C ALA A 150 -10.49 17.49 3.92
N VAL A 151 -10.02 16.36 4.47
CA VAL A 151 -10.04 16.11 5.92
C VAL A 151 -9.12 17.09 6.68
N SER A 152 -8.00 17.49 6.07
CA SER A 152 -7.08 18.45 6.67
C SER A 152 -7.61 19.90 6.71
N ASP A 153 -8.53 20.27 5.81
CA ASP A 153 -9.08 21.63 5.73
C ASP A 153 -10.22 21.88 6.73
N ASN A 154 -10.68 20.85 7.43
CA ASN A 154 -11.75 20.99 8.43
C ASN A 154 -11.20 21.62 9.73
N ARG A 155 -11.40 22.93 9.89
CA ARG A 155 -11.06 23.72 11.10
C ARG A 155 -11.96 23.41 12.29
#